data_AF-A0AAV6N4N4-F1
#
_entry.id   AF-A0AAV6N4N4-F1
#
_cell.length_a   1.000
_cell.length_b   1.000
_cell.length_c   1.000
_cell.angle_alpha   90.00
_cell.angle_beta   90.00
_cell.angle_gamma   90.00
#
_symmetry.space_group_name_H-M   'P 1'
#
loop_
_entity.id
_entity.type
_entity.pdbx_description
1 polymer ?
#
loop_
_entity_poly.entity_id
_entity_poly.type
_entity_poly.pdbx_seq_one_letter_code
_entity_poly.pdbx_strand_id
1 'polypeptide(L)'
;MACGCLCASILSPSNLRSLDYSADIKTKLLLPSPVAFPSPSKLSALKCKAAGQSSPTSTVYRGIYGPWTVDPSDVREVILYRAGLVTAATSFVIASSVAFLPENSSLSDTLKQNLDLLYALGGGGLGLSLVLIHIYVTAIKRTLQAFWVLGVAGSLVAYVNLAQPAGDSLVQYVVDNPSAVWFIGPLFAALTGLVFKEGLCYGKLEAGILTFVIPTLLLGHLSGLMDNGAKLGLLGSWMALFVIFAGRKFTQPIKDDIGDKSVFMFNDLGEDEKKALIAKLEQQELDSSLLINMVLQNDIDLLNPPAELEKRKHKLKRLVQSPNSFFMDVKCQGCFNITTVFSHSQTVVVCGNCQSVLCQPTGGRARLTEGCSFRRKGD
;
A
#
# COMPACT_ATOMS: atom_id res chain seq x y z
N MET A 1 46.48 -10.78 -21.50
CA MET A 1 46.85 -10.30 -22.85
C MET A 1 45.85 -9.22 -23.26
N ALA A 2 46.34 -7.99 -23.53
CA ALA A 2 45.66 -6.73 -23.91
C ALA A 2 44.57 -6.22 -22.94
N CYS A 3 44.67 -5.14 -22.14
CA CYS A 3 45.20 -3.76 -22.28
C CYS A 3 44.59 -3.03 -23.50
N GLY A 4 43.85 -1.91 -23.42
CA GLY A 4 43.43 -1.03 -22.32
C GLY A 4 42.59 0.15 -22.87
N CYS A 5 41.97 0.89 -21.93
CA CYS A 5 41.55 2.31 -21.95
C CYS A 5 40.98 2.98 -23.23
N LEU A 6 39.89 3.74 -23.02
CA LEU A 6 39.87 5.18 -23.31
C LEU A 6 38.87 5.90 -22.40
N CYS A 7 39.39 6.92 -21.72
CA CYS A 7 38.75 7.79 -20.75
C CYS A 7 38.23 9.07 -21.44
N ALA A 8 37.17 9.64 -20.86
CA ALA A 8 36.87 11.06 -20.62
C ALA A 8 37.30 12.17 -21.60
N SER A 9 36.37 13.12 -21.82
CA SER A 9 36.71 14.53 -22.04
C SER A 9 35.68 15.43 -21.37
N ILE A 10 36.20 16.35 -20.54
CA ILE A 10 35.55 17.41 -19.77
C ILE A 10 35.70 18.72 -20.56
N LEU A 11 34.68 19.59 -20.61
CA LEU A 11 34.77 21.05 -20.37
C LEU A 11 33.44 21.78 -20.67
N SER A 12 33.10 22.70 -19.77
CA SER A 12 31.90 23.56 -19.66
C SER A 12 32.21 24.98 -20.24
N PRO A 13 31.45 26.08 -19.98
CA PRO A 13 30.19 26.56 -20.56
C PRO A 13 30.31 27.95 -21.25
N SER A 14 29.28 28.44 -21.96
CA SER A 14 28.76 29.85 -21.85
C SER A 14 27.72 30.26 -22.92
N ASN A 15 26.79 31.11 -22.45
CA ASN A 15 25.85 32.02 -23.15
C ASN A 15 24.61 31.44 -23.87
N LEU A 16 23.40 31.54 -23.29
CA LEU A 16 22.49 32.71 -23.20
C LEU A 16 21.90 33.17 -24.54
N ARG A 17 20.60 32.87 -24.73
CA ARG A 17 19.51 33.73 -25.27
C ARG A 17 18.28 32.84 -25.45
N SER A 18 17.30 32.91 -24.55
CA SER A 18 16.07 33.72 -24.70
C SER A 18 15.32 33.42 -26.01
N LEU A 19 14.14 32.81 -25.92
CA LEU A 19 12.92 33.35 -26.53
C LEU A 19 11.68 32.57 -26.10
N ASP A 20 10.64 33.36 -25.88
CA ASP A 20 9.38 33.10 -25.23
C ASP A 20 8.36 32.31 -26.04
N TYR A 21 7.45 31.67 -25.30
CA TYR A 21 5.99 31.76 -25.42
C TYR A 21 5.39 32.26 -26.74
N SER A 22 4.59 31.44 -27.43
CA SER A 22 3.22 31.81 -27.79
C SER A 22 2.40 30.64 -28.37
N ALA A 23 1.10 30.77 -28.21
CA ALA A 23 0.04 29.83 -28.48
C ALA A 23 -0.32 29.64 -29.98
N ASP A 24 -1.15 28.63 -30.21
CA ASP A 24 -2.49 28.77 -30.83
C ASP A 24 -2.81 27.87 -32.06
N ILE A 25 -4.09 27.49 -32.12
CA ILE A 25 -4.95 27.13 -33.26
C ILE A 25 -4.98 25.69 -33.84
N LYS A 26 -6.10 25.04 -33.50
CA LYS A 26 -6.98 24.13 -34.29
C LYS A 26 -6.64 23.90 -35.77
N THR A 27 -6.70 22.64 -36.23
CA THR A 27 -7.46 22.31 -37.47
C THR A 27 -7.91 20.84 -37.51
N LYS A 28 -9.20 20.64 -37.80
CA LYS A 28 -9.80 19.36 -38.23
C LYS A 28 -9.36 19.04 -39.66
N LEU A 29 -9.06 17.79 -39.99
CA LEU A 29 -9.26 17.29 -41.35
C LEU A 29 -9.60 15.79 -41.37
N LEU A 30 -10.52 15.45 -42.26
CA LEU A 30 -11.19 14.18 -42.45
C LEU A 30 -10.36 13.19 -43.30
N LEU A 31 -10.61 11.89 -43.02
CA LEU A 31 -10.32 10.63 -43.73
C LEU A 31 -10.30 10.66 -45.29
N PRO A 32 -9.66 9.68 -45.98
CA PRO A 32 -10.18 8.30 -46.10
C PRO A 32 -9.17 7.12 -46.19
N SER A 33 -9.64 5.92 -45.80
CA SER A 33 -9.12 4.57 -46.10
C SER A 33 -9.52 4.14 -47.56
N PRO A 34 -9.28 2.91 -48.11
CA PRO A 34 -8.72 1.67 -47.55
C PRO A 34 -7.78 0.85 -48.48
N VAL A 35 -7.09 -0.16 -47.95
CA VAL A 35 -6.63 -1.33 -48.74
C VAL A 35 -6.77 -2.60 -47.88
N ALA A 36 -7.44 -3.62 -48.42
CA ALA A 36 -7.60 -4.96 -47.85
C ALA A 36 -6.91 -5.97 -48.77
N PHE A 37 -6.39 -7.09 -48.21
CA PHE A 37 -6.22 -8.45 -48.79
C PHE A 37 -5.49 -9.37 -47.77
N PRO A 38 -5.49 -10.72 -47.87
CA PRO A 38 -6.35 -11.65 -47.11
C PRO A 38 -5.59 -12.57 -46.11
N SER A 39 -6.33 -13.38 -45.32
CA SER A 39 -5.80 -14.42 -44.41
C SER A 39 -5.48 -15.75 -45.13
N PRO A 40 -4.58 -16.60 -44.60
CA PRO A 40 -4.98 -17.70 -43.68
C PRO A 40 -3.89 -17.96 -42.59
N SER A 41 -3.97 -18.77 -41.55
CA SER A 41 -4.93 -19.71 -40.95
C SER A 41 -4.43 -20.07 -39.53
N LYS A 42 -5.37 -20.13 -38.58
CA LYS A 42 -5.45 -21.03 -37.40
C LYS A 42 -4.14 -21.40 -36.66
N LEU A 43 -3.91 -20.76 -35.51
CA LEU A 43 -3.49 -21.47 -34.30
C LEU A 43 -4.27 -20.92 -33.09
N SER A 44 -4.84 -21.82 -32.32
CA SER A 44 -5.83 -21.60 -31.26
C SER A 44 -5.26 -20.84 -30.06
N ALA A 45 -5.70 -19.59 -29.88
CA ALA A 45 -5.55 -18.88 -28.60
C ALA A 45 -6.78 -19.18 -27.73
N LEU A 46 -6.55 -19.72 -26.53
CA LEU A 46 -7.57 -19.88 -25.49
C LEU A 46 -8.21 -18.52 -25.20
N LYS A 47 -9.48 -18.40 -25.56
CA LYS A 47 -10.31 -17.22 -25.28
C LYS A 47 -10.94 -17.39 -23.90
N CYS A 48 -10.27 -16.90 -22.87
CA CYS A 48 -10.91 -16.65 -21.58
C CYS A 48 -11.98 -15.56 -21.78
N LYS A 49 -13.24 -15.97 -21.71
CA LYS A 49 -14.41 -15.11 -21.83
C LYS A 49 -14.69 -14.54 -20.43
N ALA A 50 -14.15 -13.36 -20.13
CA ALA A 50 -14.57 -12.60 -18.96
C ALA A 50 -16.02 -12.14 -19.16
N ALA A 51 -16.89 -12.52 -18.24
CA ALA A 51 -18.30 -12.15 -18.23
C ALA A 51 -18.46 -10.66 -17.90
N GLY A 52 -19.30 -9.98 -18.69
CA GLY A 52 -19.91 -8.69 -18.34
C GLY A 52 -19.06 -7.45 -18.58
N GLN A 53 -19.07 -6.93 -19.80
CA GLN A 53 -18.78 -5.51 -20.04
C GLN A 53 -20.00 -4.70 -19.58
N SER A 54 -19.95 -4.19 -18.36
CA SER A 54 -20.55 -2.90 -18.04
C SER A 54 -19.53 -1.82 -18.38
N SER A 55 -19.95 -0.76 -19.07
CA SER A 55 -19.18 0.48 -19.28
C SER A 55 -18.34 0.83 -18.04
N PRO A 56 -17.09 1.32 -18.15
CA PRO A 56 -16.32 1.68 -16.98
C PRO A 56 -16.96 2.91 -16.34
N THR A 57 -17.92 2.71 -15.45
CA THR A 57 -18.29 3.72 -14.47
C THR A 57 -17.04 3.99 -13.66
N SER A 58 -16.34 5.08 -13.98
CA SER A 58 -15.21 5.56 -13.18
C SER A 58 -15.73 5.81 -11.77
N THR A 59 -15.29 5.00 -10.82
CA THR A 59 -15.63 5.19 -9.40
C THR A 59 -15.10 6.56 -8.98
N VAL A 60 -16.02 7.45 -8.58
CA VAL A 60 -15.67 8.77 -8.07
C VAL A 60 -15.41 8.66 -6.58
N TYR A 61 -14.20 9.00 -6.17
CA TYR A 61 -13.79 9.07 -4.77
C TYR A 61 -13.97 10.49 -4.25
N ARG A 62 -14.34 10.62 -2.98
CA ARG A 62 -14.47 11.93 -2.31
C ARG A 62 -13.14 12.22 -1.60
N GLY A 63 -12.38 13.18 -2.13
CA GLY A 63 -11.14 13.68 -1.53
C GLY A 63 -11.37 14.90 -0.63
N ILE A 64 -10.31 15.33 0.04
CA ILE A 64 -10.27 16.51 0.91
C ILE A 64 -10.61 17.78 0.12
N TYR A 65 -10.03 17.93 -1.07
CA TYR A 65 -10.19 19.14 -1.89
C TYR A 65 -11.20 18.98 -3.04
N GLY A 66 -11.88 17.83 -3.12
CA GLY A 66 -12.90 17.57 -4.13
C GLY A 66 -12.98 16.12 -4.59
N PRO A 67 -13.96 15.81 -5.47
CA PRO A 67 -14.07 14.49 -6.06
C PRO A 67 -12.92 14.22 -7.03
N TRP A 68 -12.44 12.98 -7.06
CA TRP A 68 -11.39 12.54 -7.97
C TRP A 68 -11.66 11.12 -8.47
N THR A 69 -11.07 10.76 -9.60
CA THR A 69 -11.20 9.43 -10.23
C THR A 69 -9.82 8.81 -10.44
N VAL A 70 -9.80 7.48 -10.52
CA VAL A 70 -8.58 6.72 -10.87
C VAL A 70 -8.51 6.59 -12.38
N ASP A 71 -7.44 7.11 -12.97
CA ASP A 71 -7.20 7.03 -14.41
C ASP A 71 -6.45 5.76 -14.80
N PRO A 72 -6.55 5.30 -16.06
CA PRO A 72 -5.79 4.14 -16.52
C PRO A 72 -4.26 4.31 -16.42
N SER A 73 -3.74 5.54 -16.47
CA SER A 73 -2.33 5.85 -16.21
C SER A 73 -1.95 5.54 -14.77
N ASP A 74 -2.77 5.96 -13.81
CA ASP A 74 -2.53 5.75 -12.37
C ASP A 74 -2.47 4.25 -12.06
N VAL A 75 -3.34 3.46 -12.70
CA VAL A 75 -3.33 1.99 -12.58
C VAL A 75 -1.99 1.41 -13.06
N ARG A 76 -1.46 1.89 -14.19
CA ARG A 76 -0.17 1.43 -14.72
C ARG A 76 0.98 1.80 -13.79
N GLU A 77 0.98 3.02 -13.25
CA GLU A 77 1.99 3.48 -12.30
C GLU A 77 1.99 2.63 -11.03
N VAL A 78 0.82 2.34 -10.46
CA VAL A 78 0.70 1.48 -9.28
C VAL A 78 1.16 0.05 -9.58
N ILE A 79 0.81 -0.51 -10.73
CA ILE A 79 1.27 -1.85 -11.12
C ILE A 79 2.80 -1.89 -11.24
N LEU A 80 3.41 -0.90 -11.90
CA LEU A 80 4.87 -0.81 -12.04
C LEU A 80 5.56 -0.58 -10.70
N TYR A 81 4.99 0.24 -9.82
CA TYR A 81 5.44 0.41 -8.43
C TYR A 81 5.43 -0.92 -7.68
N ARG A 82 4.33 -1.68 -7.73
CA ARG A 82 4.22 -3.00 -7.07
C ARG A 82 5.20 -4.01 -7.66
N ALA A 83 5.37 -4.00 -8.99
CA ALA A 83 6.32 -4.85 -9.67
C ALA A 83 7.76 -4.57 -9.20
N GLY A 84 8.17 -3.30 -9.14
CA GLY A 84 9.47 -2.90 -8.60
C GLY A 84 9.70 -3.38 -7.17
N LEU A 85 8.68 -3.29 -6.31
CA LEU A 85 8.77 -3.70 -4.92
C LEU A 85 8.94 -5.21 -4.78
N VAL A 86 8.21 -5.97 -5.60
CA VAL A 86 8.31 -7.43 -5.66
C VAL A 86 9.67 -7.84 -6.20
N THR A 87 10.18 -7.19 -7.25
CA THR A 87 11.55 -7.42 -7.75
C THR A 87 12.59 -7.17 -6.65
N ALA A 88 12.44 -6.09 -5.88
CA ALA A 88 13.32 -5.80 -4.74
C ALA A 88 13.28 -6.89 -3.67
N ALA A 89 12.06 -7.29 -3.24
CA ALA A 89 11.88 -8.32 -2.23
C ALA A 89 12.39 -9.69 -2.68
N THR A 90 12.05 -10.11 -3.89
CA THR A 90 12.48 -11.41 -4.44
C THR A 90 13.99 -11.46 -4.62
N SER A 91 14.61 -10.41 -5.17
CA SER A 91 16.07 -10.37 -5.35
C SER A 91 16.80 -10.40 -4.01
N PHE A 92 16.29 -9.66 -3.00
CA PHE A 92 16.83 -9.66 -1.64
C PHE A 92 16.74 -11.03 -0.97
N VAL A 93 15.58 -11.68 -1.06
CA VAL A 93 15.35 -13.02 -0.47
C VAL A 93 16.28 -14.04 -1.12
N ILE A 94 16.36 -14.06 -2.45
CA ILE A 94 17.24 -14.98 -3.18
C ILE A 94 18.71 -14.77 -2.79
N ALA A 95 19.18 -13.52 -2.73
CA ALA A 95 20.55 -13.22 -2.33
C ALA A 95 20.83 -13.62 -0.86
N SER A 96 19.89 -13.32 0.04
CA SER A 96 20.04 -13.57 1.47
C SER A 96 19.89 -15.06 1.84
N SER A 97 19.24 -15.87 0.99
CA SER A 97 19.19 -17.32 1.15
C SER A 97 20.58 -17.96 1.19
N VAL A 98 21.60 -17.35 0.58
CA VAL A 98 23.00 -17.83 0.66
C VAL A 98 23.48 -17.96 2.11
N ALA A 99 23.02 -17.08 3.02
CA ALA A 99 23.42 -17.12 4.42
C ALA A 99 22.84 -18.33 5.19
N PHE A 100 21.83 -19.01 4.64
CA PHE A 100 21.15 -20.14 5.27
C PHE A 100 21.41 -21.47 4.56
N LEU A 101 22.06 -21.47 3.41
CA LEU A 101 22.34 -22.67 2.62
C LEU A 101 23.70 -23.28 3.03
N PRO A 102 23.80 -24.63 3.03
CA PRO A 102 25.07 -25.30 3.28
C PRO A 102 26.06 -25.02 2.13
N GLU A 103 27.32 -24.79 2.47
CA GLU A 103 28.36 -24.35 1.51
C GLU A 103 28.65 -25.34 0.37
N ASN A 104 28.29 -26.61 0.53
CA ASN A 104 28.63 -27.68 -0.42
C ASN A 104 27.58 -27.88 -1.52
N SER A 105 26.63 -26.95 -1.69
CA SER A 105 25.54 -27.10 -2.66
C SER A 105 25.84 -26.35 -3.96
N SER A 106 25.55 -26.96 -5.12
CA SER A 106 25.68 -26.28 -6.41
C SER A 106 24.81 -25.01 -6.52
N LEU A 107 23.71 -24.97 -5.77
CA LEU A 107 22.84 -23.81 -5.66
C LEU A 107 23.51 -22.64 -4.93
N SER A 108 24.23 -22.89 -3.82
CA SER A 108 24.94 -21.83 -3.10
C SER A 108 26.04 -21.22 -3.96
N ASP A 109 26.77 -22.03 -4.73
CA ASP A 109 27.83 -21.54 -5.62
C ASP A 109 27.27 -20.68 -6.76
N THR A 110 26.18 -21.14 -7.38
CA THR A 110 25.50 -20.39 -8.44
C THR A 110 24.97 -19.06 -7.91
N LEU A 111 24.41 -19.04 -6.70
CA LEU A 111 23.93 -17.81 -6.07
C LEU A 111 25.07 -16.85 -5.72
N LYS A 112 26.16 -17.36 -5.12
CA LYS A 112 27.37 -16.58 -4.80
C LYS A 112 27.94 -15.88 -6.03
N GLN A 113 27.99 -16.57 -7.17
CA GLN A 113 28.46 -15.99 -8.44
C GLN A 113 27.57 -14.87 -8.98
N ASN A 114 26.28 -14.84 -8.61
CA ASN A 114 25.29 -13.89 -9.13
C ASN A 114 24.84 -12.86 -8.08
N LEU A 115 25.51 -12.76 -6.92
CA LEU A 115 25.11 -11.86 -5.83
C LEU A 115 25.06 -10.39 -6.25
N ASP A 116 26.06 -9.92 -7.00
CA ASP A 116 26.11 -8.52 -7.44
C ASP A 116 24.97 -8.20 -8.43
N LEU A 117 24.60 -9.16 -9.28
CA LEU A 117 23.46 -9.03 -10.19
C LEU A 117 22.14 -8.96 -9.41
N LEU A 118 21.94 -9.84 -8.42
CA LEU A 118 20.76 -9.84 -7.56
C LEU A 118 20.67 -8.54 -6.75
N TYR A 119 21.80 -8.04 -6.25
CA TYR A 119 21.88 -6.76 -5.56
C TYR A 119 21.50 -5.60 -6.49
N ALA A 120 22.02 -5.57 -7.72
CA ALA A 120 21.70 -4.56 -8.72
C ALA A 120 20.22 -4.61 -9.15
N LEU A 121 19.65 -5.80 -9.36
CA LEU A 121 18.24 -5.99 -9.65
C LEU A 121 17.35 -5.54 -8.50
N GLY A 122 17.73 -5.86 -7.26
CA GLY A 122 17.03 -5.44 -6.07
C GLY A 122 17.04 -3.91 -5.89
N GLY A 123 18.21 -3.30 -6.07
CA GLY A 123 18.38 -1.85 -6.05
C GLY A 123 17.62 -1.15 -7.18
N GLY A 124 17.60 -1.73 -8.38
CA GLY A 124 16.82 -1.23 -9.53
C GLY A 124 15.31 -1.30 -9.30
N GLY A 125 14.81 -2.42 -8.78
CA GLY A 125 13.39 -2.57 -8.41
C GLY A 125 12.94 -1.59 -7.32
N LEU A 126 13.80 -1.36 -6.32
CA LEU A 126 13.58 -0.32 -5.31
C LEU A 126 13.54 1.07 -5.94
N GLY A 127 14.45 1.38 -6.86
CA GLY A 127 14.49 2.64 -7.60
C GLY A 127 13.22 2.88 -8.41
N LEU A 128 12.78 1.89 -9.20
CA LEU A 128 11.52 1.94 -9.94
C LEU A 128 10.34 2.26 -9.01
N SER A 129 10.30 1.60 -7.85
CA SER A 129 9.26 1.84 -6.84
C SER A 129 9.31 3.27 -6.30
N LEU A 130 10.49 3.80 -5.97
CA LEU A 130 10.66 5.15 -5.42
C LEU A 130 10.37 6.27 -6.43
N VAL A 131 10.53 6.02 -7.72
CA VAL A 131 10.15 6.99 -8.76
C VAL A 131 8.62 7.08 -8.86
N LEU A 132 7.94 5.93 -8.87
CA LEU A 132 6.50 5.80 -9.10
C LEU A 132 5.64 5.88 -7.83
N ILE A 133 6.25 5.94 -6.65
CA ILE A 133 5.51 6.03 -5.39
C ILE A 133 4.76 7.36 -5.30
N HIS A 134 3.49 7.29 -4.92
CA HIS A 134 2.64 8.44 -4.64
C HIS A 134 2.81 8.82 -3.16
N ILE A 135 3.50 9.93 -2.89
CA ILE A 135 3.73 10.48 -1.54
C ILE A 135 3.32 11.95 -1.57
N TYR A 136 2.42 12.36 -0.68
CA TYR A 136 1.93 13.76 -0.61
C TYR A 136 3.06 14.75 -0.36
N VAL A 137 4.02 14.39 0.50
CA VAL A 137 5.13 15.25 0.87
C VAL A 137 6.29 15.07 -0.12
N THR A 138 6.39 15.98 -1.09
CA THR A 138 7.43 15.94 -2.13
C THR A 138 8.85 15.97 -1.56
N ALA A 139 9.07 16.67 -0.44
CA ALA A 139 10.37 16.73 0.24
C ALA A 139 10.83 15.32 0.67
N ILE A 140 9.94 14.54 1.30
CA ILE A 140 10.25 13.17 1.73
C ILE A 140 10.54 12.29 0.52
N LYS A 141 9.72 12.38 -0.54
CA LYS A 141 9.94 11.63 -1.79
C LYS A 141 11.32 11.91 -2.38
N ARG A 142 11.71 13.19 -2.48
CA ARG A 142 13.02 13.60 -3.02
C ARG A 142 14.18 13.12 -2.14
N THR A 143 14.04 13.17 -0.82
CA THR A 143 15.06 12.66 0.10
C THR A 143 15.26 11.16 -0.06
N LEU A 144 14.20 10.36 -0.20
CA LEU A 144 14.32 8.92 -0.43
C LEU A 144 14.97 8.61 -1.78
N GLN A 145 14.63 9.36 -2.83
CA GLN A 145 15.26 9.24 -4.14
C GLN A 145 16.74 9.62 -4.08
N ALA A 146 17.11 10.68 -3.36
CA ALA A 146 18.49 11.08 -3.15
C ALA A 146 19.28 9.98 -2.41
N PHE A 147 18.71 9.40 -1.35
CA PHE A 147 19.33 8.27 -0.65
C PHE A 147 19.50 7.04 -1.56
N TRP A 148 18.53 6.76 -2.43
CA TRP A 148 18.67 5.68 -3.41
C TRP A 148 19.80 5.97 -4.41
N VAL A 149 19.87 7.17 -5.00
CA VAL A 149 20.95 7.55 -5.93
C VAL A 149 22.31 7.49 -5.23
N LEU A 150 22.42 8.05 -4.03
CA LEU A 150 23.65 8.01 -3.22
C LEU A 150 24.04 6.57 -2.89
N GLY A 151 23.08 5.71 -2.57
CA GLY A 151 23.32 4.31 -2.29
C GLY A 151 23.81 3.55 -3.51
N VAL A 152 23.18 3.73 -4.68
CA VAL A 152 23.64 3.09 -5.94
C VAL A 152 25.03 3.59 -6.34
N ALA A 153 25.28 4.90 -6.27
CA ALA A 153 26.57 5.48 -6.56
C ALA A 153 27.65 5.01 -5.57
N GLY A 154 27.32 4.97 -4.27
CA GLY A 154 28.19 4.46 -3.22
C GLY A 154 28.54 2.99 -3.42
N SER A 155 27.55 2.16 -3.76
CA SER A 155 27.76 0.74 -4.10
C SER A 155 28.67 0.55 -5.30
N LEU A 156 28.53 1.38 -6.35
CA LEU A 156 29.42 1.34 -7.51
C LEU A 156 30.84 1.75 -7.15
N VAL A 157 31.00 2.81 -6.35
CA VAL A 157 32.30 3.28 -5.87
C VAL A 157 32.98 2.21 -5.00
N ALA A 158 32.25 1.60 -4.08
CA ALA A 158 32.76 0.52 -3.23
C ALA A 158 33.12 -0.72 -4.06
N TYR A 159 32.32 -1.07 -5.06
CA TYR A 159 32.62 -2.19 -5.94
C TYR A 159 33.93 -1.97 -6.72
N VAL A 160 34.08 -0.82 -7.37
CA VAL A 160 35.25 -0.54 -8.22
C VAL A 160 36.53 -0.32 -7.42
N ASN A 161 36.45 0.38 -6.29
CA ASN A 161 37.63 0.80 -5.53
C ASN A 161 37.99 -0.12 -4.37
N LEU A 162 37.06 -0.94 -3.88
CA LEU A 162 37.27 -1.77 -2.69
C LEU A 162 37.11 -3.27 -3.00
N ALA A 163 35.95 -3.69 -3.52
CA ALA A 163 35.65 -5.11 -3.72
C ALA A 163 36.43 -5.73 -4.90
N GLN A 164 36.46 -5.06 -6.06
CA GLN A 164 37.19 -5.54 -7.25
C GLN A 164 38.69 -5.74 -7.01
N PRO A 165 39.42 -4.79 -6.38
CA PRO A 165 40.84 -4.99 -6.04
C PRO A 165 41.08 -6.15 -5.05
N ALA A 166 40.10 -6.45 -4.19
CA ALA A 166 40.16 -7.58 -3.27
C ALA A 166 39.80 -8.93 -3.94
N GLY A 167 39.21 -8.91 -5.14
CA GLY A 167 38.72 -10.09 -5.83
C GLY A 167 37.39 -10.62 -5.30
N ASP A 168 36.68 -9.84 -4.50
CA ASP A 168 35.42 -10.21 -3.86
C ASP A 168 34.19 -9.60 -4.57
N SER A 169 33.02 -10.21 -4.36
CA SER A 169 31.74 -9.57 -4.70
C SER A 169 31.46 -8.39 -3.77
N LEU A 170 30.67 -7.41 -4.20
CA LEU A 170 30.34 -6.26 -3.36
C LEU A 170 29.67 -6.70 -2.06
N VAL A 171 28.74 -7.65 -2.16
CA VAL A 171 27.98 -8.14 -1.00
C VAL A 171 28.91 -8.84 -0.01
N GLN A 172 29.80 -9.71 -0.48
CA GLN A 172 30.76 -10.41 0.37
C GLN A 172 31.72 -9.43 1.04
N TYR A 173 32.27 -8.48 0.27
CA TYR A 173 33.16 -7.46 0.79
C TYR A 173 32.53 -6.66 1.94
N VAL A 174 31.25 -6.31 1.82
CA VAL A 174 30.52 -5.60 2.88
C VAL A 174 30.35 -6.46 4.13
N VAL A 175 30.05 -7.76 3.97
CA VAL A 175 29.92 -8.69 5.10
C VAL A 175 31.23 -8.82 5.87
N ASP A 176 32.35 -8.78 5.17
CA ASP A 176 33.68 -8.91 5.79
C ASP A 176 34.22 -7.57 6.31
N ASN A 177 33.74 -6.43 5.79
CA ASN A 177 34.19 -5.09 6.15
C ASN A 177 33.02 -4.20 6.62
N PRO A 178 32.75 -4.13 7.94
CA PRO A 178 31.62 -3.36 8.48
C PRO A 178 31.56 -1.89 8.07
N SER A 179 32.72 -1.24 7.87
CA SER A 179 32.79 0.16 7.44
C SER A 179 32.23 0.39 6.03
N ALA A 180 32.20 -0.65 5.18
CA ALA A 180 31.64 -0.58 3.84
C ALA A 180 30.13 -0.28 3.84
N VAL A 181 29.44 -0.48 4.98
CA VAL A 181 28.05 -0.09 5.18
C VAL A 181 27.83 1.41 4.94
N TRP A 182 28.83 2.27 5.14
CA TRP A 182 28.69 3.70 4.82
C TRP A 182 28.44 3.99 3.33
N PHE A 183 28.92 3.12 2.43
CA PHE A 183 28.72 3.27 1.00
C PHE A 183 27.33 2.79 0.55
N ILE A 184 26.90 1.62 1.04
CA ILE A 184 25.64 1.00 0.61
C ILE A 184 24.44 1.42 1.49
N GLY A 185 24.71 1.88 2.71
CA GLY A 185 23.73 2.20 3.73
C GLY A 185 22.64 3.17 3.28
N PRO A 186 22.95 4.22 2.49
CA PRO A 186 21.92 5.10 1.93
C PRO A 186 20.86 4.35 1.11
N LEU A 187 21.21 3.28 0.39
CA LEU A 187 20.24 2.47 -0.36
C LEU A 187 19.21 1.85 0.58
N PHE A 188 19.66 1.29 1.69
CA PHE A 188 18.80 0.67 2.70
C PHE A 188 18.08 1.69 3.59
N ALA A 189 18.63 2.90 3.74
CA ALA A 189 17.91 4.03 4.34
C ALA A 189 16.70 4.42 3.46
N ALA A 190 16.86 4.44 2.13
CA ALA A 190 15.75 4.67 1.20
C ALA A 190 14.68 3.57 1.31
N LEU A 191 15.09 2.30 1.38
CA LEU A 191 14.16 1.18 1.62
C LEU A 191 13.45 1.33 2.97
N THR A 192 14.18 1.66 4.03
CA THR A 192 13.62 1.86 5.38
C THR A 192 12.57 2.97 5.36
N GLY A 193 12.82 4.08 4.66
CA GLY A 193 11.84 5.16 4.54
C GLY A 193 10.59 4.78 3.74
N LEU A 194 10.73 3.96 2.70
CA LEU A 194 9.58 3.40 1.97
C LEU A 194 8.74 2.51 2.89
N VAL A 195 9.39 1.62 3.63
CA VAL A 195 8.73 0.70 4.57
C VAL A 195 8.10 1.46 5.74
N PHE A 196 8.77 2.49 6.25
CA PHE A 196 8.27 3.38 7.31
C PHE A 196 6.92 3.99 6.94
N LYS A 197 6.81 4.51 5.71
CA LYS A 197 5.56 5.07 5.20
C LYS A 197 4.42 4.06 5.34
N GLU A 198 4.66 2.83 4.92
CA GLU A 198 3.64 1.78 4.93
C GLU A 198 3.32 1.28 6.34
N GLY A 199 4.34 1.18 7.19
CA GLY A 199 4.21 0.70 8.56
C GLY A 199 3.48 1.67 9.48
N LEU A 200 4.04 2.88 9.62
CA LEU A 200 3.55 3.84 10.60
C LEU A 200 2.38 4.68 10.08
N CYS A 201 2.31 4.99 8.78
CA CYS A 201 1.21 5.81 8.26
C CYS A 201 -0.04 5.00 7.93
N TYR A 202 0.08 3.73 7.55
CA TYR A 202 -1.06 2.87 7.16
C TYR A 202 -1.33 1.72 8.12
N GLY A 203 -0.62 1.66 9.26
CA GLY A 203 -0.87 0.69 10.32
C GLY A 203 -0.56 -0.75 9.93
N LYS A 204 0.42 -0.96 9.03
CA LYS A 204 0.88 -2.29 8.63
C LYS A 204 1.95 -2.78 9.60
N LEU A 205 1.59 -3.72 10.49
CA LEU A 205 2.48 -4.22 11.53
C LEU A 205 3.77 -4.81 10.95
N GLU A 206 3.70 -5.53 9.83
CA GLU A 206 4.87 -6.10 9.14
C GLU A 206 5.90 -5.03 8.71
N ALA A 207 5.42 -3.92 8.14
CA ALA A 207 6.27 -2.82 7.71
C ALA A 207 6.74 -1.99 8.92
N GLY A 208 5.90 -1.86 9.95
CA GLY A 208 6.28 -1.24 11.22
C GLY A 208 7.47 -1.94 11.87
N ILE A 209 7.45 -3.28 11.95
CA ILE A 209 8.58 -4.06 12.48
C ILE A 209 9.80 -3.94 11.56
N LEU A 210 9.60 -4.08 10.25
CA LEU A 210 10.68 -4.06 9.27
C LEU A 210 11.45 -2.72 9.28
N THR A 211 10.77 -1.61 9.58
CA THR A 211 11.36 -0.27 9.77
C THR A 211 12.44 -0.26 10.85
N PHE A 212 12.33 -1.09 11.90
CA PHE A 212 13.32 -1.19 12.96
C PHE A 212 14.34 -2.29 12.71
N VAL A 213 13.94 -3.39 12.07
CA VAL A 213 14.83 -4.52 11.76
C VAL A 213 15.96 -4.10 10.82
N ILE A 214 15.65 -3.34 9.75
CA ILE A 214 16.67 -2.95 8.75
C ILE A 214 17.80 -2.10 9.37
N PRO A 215 17.52 -0.97 10.07
CA PRO A 215 18.57 -0.17 10.68
C PRO A 215 19.28 -0.92 11.81
N THR A 216 18.57 -1.71 12.61
CA THR A 216 19.17 -2.49 13.70
C THR A 216 20.19 -3.49 13.15
N LEU A 217 19.87 -4.20 12.07
CA LEU A 217 20.80 -5.13 11.44
C LEU A 217 22.05 -4.42 10.91
N LEU A 218 21.87 -3.33 10.16
CA LEU A 218 22.97 -2.62 9.51
C LEU A 218 23.87 -1.88 10.51
N LEU A 219 23.29 -1.23 11.51
CA LEU A 219 24.05 -0.55 12.57
C LEU A 219 24.70 -1.56 13.52
N GLY A 220 24.03 -2.68 13.81
CA GLY A 220 24.62 -3.78 14.58
C GLY A 220 25.82 -4.41 13.86
N HIS A 221 25.74 -4.54 12.54
CA HIS A 221 26.87 -4.96 11.72
C HIS A 221 27.99 -3.91 11.71
N LEU A 222 27.69 -2.64 11.43
CA LEU A 222 28.64 -1.54 11.37
C LEU A 222 29.40 -1.33 12.69
N SER A 223 28.70 -1.43 13.82
CA SER A 223 29.29 -1.24 15.15
C SER A 223 30.09 -2.45 15.64
N GLY A 224 29.92 -3.62 15.02
CA GLY A 224 30.52 -4.88 15.48
C GLY A 224 29.96 -5.40 16.82
N LEU A 225 28.93 -4.76 17.38
CA LEU A 225 28.37 -5.11 18.70
C LEU A 225 27.50 -6.37 18.67
N MET A 226 27.15 -6.86 17.48
CA MET A 226 26.19 -7.95 17.31
C MET A 226 26.88 -9.24 16.88
N ASP A 227 26.54 -10.34 17.56
CA ASP A 227 27.01 -11.67 17.21
C ASP A 227 26.39 -12.16 15.89
N ASN A 228 26.98 -13.20 15.31
CA ASN A 228 26.52 -13.74 14.03
C ASN A 228 25.14 -14.38 14.12
N GLY A 229 24.77 -14.98 15.26
CA GLY A 229 23.44 -15.55 15.47
C GLY A 229 22.35 -14.48 15.42
N ALA A 230 22.56 -13.35 16.10
CA ALA A 230 21.65 -12.20 16.05
C ALA A 230 21.55 -11.59 14.64
N LYS A 231 22.67 -11.48 13.90
CA LYS A 231 22.66 -11.05 12.49
C LYS A 231 21.80 -11.96 11.61
N LEU A 232 21.99 -13.29 11.70
CA LEU A 232 21.19 -14.25 10.95
C LEU A 232 19.70 -14.21 11.35
N GLY A 233 19.40 -14.09 12.64
CA GLY A 233 18.02 -13.99 13.13
C GLY A 233 17.30 -12.76 12.58
N LEU A 234 17.94 -11.59 12.63
CA LEU A 234 17.40 -10.34 12.07
C LEU A 234 17.30 -10.40 10.53
N LEU A 235 18.27 -11.00 9.85
CA LEU A 235 18.23 -11.20 8.40
C LEU A 235 17.06 -12.10 7.99
N GLY A 236 16.86 -13.23 8.70
CA GLY A 236 15.73 -14.12 8.46
C GLY A 236 14.39 -13.44 8.74
N SER A 237 14.31 -12.63 9.81
CA SER A 237 13.13 -11.80 10.10
C SER A 237 12.86 -10.80 8.97
N TRP A 238 13.88 -10.11 8.47
CA TRP A 238 13.76 -9.20 7.32
C TRP A 238 13.23 -9.95 6.10
N MET A 239 13.83 -11.08 5.72
CA MET A 239 13.38 -11.87 4.57
C MET A 239 11.89 -12.22 4.66
N ALA A 240 11.45 -12.75 5.81
CA ALA A 240 10.05 -13.12 6.02
C ALA A 240 9.10 -11.92 5.96
N LEU A 241 9.44 -10.83 6.67
CA LEU A 241 8.63 -9.61 6.69
C LEU A 241 8.56 -8.94 5.32
N PHE A 242 9.65 -8.96 4.55
CA PHE A 242 9.68 -8.33 3.22
C PHE A 242 8.82 -9.11 2.21
N VAL A 243 8.82 -10.44 2.28
CA VAL A 243 7.91 -11.28 1.49
C VAL A 243 6.45 -11.01 1.84
N ILE A 244 6.12 -10.96 3.13
CA ILE A 244 4.75 -10.66 3.57
C ILE A 244 4.33 -9.26 3.09
N PHE A 245 5.21 -8.28 3.27
CA PHE A 245 4.97 -6.90 2.84
C PHE A 245 4.73 -6.79 1.33
N ALA A 246 5.60 -7.37 0.50
CA ALA A 246 5.44 -7.38 -0.95
C ALA A 246 4.19 -8.17 -1.40
N GLY A 247 3.92 -9.33 -0.77
CA GLY A 247 2.75 -10.16 -1.08
C GLY A 247 1.42 -9.46 -0.79
N ARG A 248 1.33 -8.70 0.31
CA ARG A 248 0.11 -7.96 0.68
C ARG A 248 -0.21 -6.81 -0.28
N LYS A 249 0.77 -6.29 -1.02
CA LYS A 249 0.49 -5.29 -2.06
C LYS A 249 -0.43 -5.80 -3.15
N PHE A 250 -0.48 -7.10 -3.42
CA PHE A 250 -1.40 -7.66 -4.43
C PHE A 250 -2.86 -7.68 -4.00
N THR A 251 -3.14 -7.78 -2.70
CA THR A 251 -4.51 -7.79 -2.17
C THR A 251 -5.03 -6.38 -1.85
N GLN A 252 -4.14 -5.37 -1.83
CA GLN A 252 -4.48 -3.99 -1.55
C GLN A 252 -5.23 -3.33 -2.74
N PRO A 253 -6.31 -2.57 -2.51
CA PRO A 253 -6.96 -1.76 -3.53
C PRO A 253 -6.00 -0.73 -4.15
N ILE A 254 -6.09 -0.51 -5.46
CA ILE A 254 -5.21 0.43 -6.19
C ILE A 254 -5.30 1.86 -5.63
N LYS A 255 -6.50 2.31 -5.28
CA LYS A 255 -6.73 3.65 -4.70
C LYS A 255 -5.91 3.90 -3.44
N ASP A 256 -5.60 2.86 -2.66
CA ASP A 256 -4.92 3.01 -1.37
C ASP A 256 -3.41 3.27 -1.57
N ASP A 257 -2.82 2.81 -2.69
CA ASP A 257 -1.43 3.11 -3.05
C ASP A 257 -1.28 4.51 -3.68
N ILE A 258 -2.33 5.01 -4.34
CA ILE A 258 -2.39 6.38 -4.89
C ILE A 258 -2.58 7.40 -3.75
N GLY A 259 -3.47 7.10 -2.81
CA GLY A 259 -3.96 8.06 -1.83
C GLY A 259 -5.00 9.01 -2.43
N ASP A 260 -5.23 10.14 -1.76
CA ASP A 260 -6.16 11.17 -2.16
C ASP A 260 -5.56 12.05 -3.26
N LYS A 261 -5.97 11.78 -4.51
CA LYS A 261 -5.51 12.54 -5.69
C LYS A 261 -5.85 14.03 -5.62
N SER A 262 -6.91 14.40 -4.90
CA SER A 262 -7.30 15.82 -4.75
C SER A 262 -6.23 16.67 -4.08
N VAL A 263 -5.39 16.07 -3.22
CA VAL A 263 -4.26 16.75 -2.57
C VAL A 263 -3.19 17.14 -3.58
N PHE A 264 -2.88 16.26 -4.53
CA PHE A 264 -1.93 16.56 -5.61
C PHE A 264 -2.48 17.64 -6.53
N MET A 265 -3.74 17.49 -6.95
CA MET A 265 -4.44 18.49 -7.76
C MET A 265 -4.44 19.86 -7.09
N PHE A 266 -4.72 19.91 -5.79
CA PHE A 266 -4.69 21.14 -5.00
C PHE A 266 -3.31 21.77 -4.96
N ASN A 267 -2.25 20.96 -4.75
CA ASN A 267 -0.89 21.47 -4.67
C ASN A 267 -0.38 22.04 -6.00
N ASP A 268 -0.89 21.53 -7.12
CA ASP A 268 -0.56 21.98 -8.48
C ASP A 268 -1.29 23.26 -8.90
N LEU A 269 -2.32 23.71 -8.15
CA LEU A 269 -3.03 24.97 -8.42
C LEU A 269 -2.16 26.21 -8.12
N GLY A 270 -2.51 27.34 -8.74
CA GLY A 270 -1.95 28.64 -8.37
C GLY A 270 -2.38 29.09 -6.97
N GLU A 271 -1.59 29.93 -6.30
CA GLU A 271 -1.87 30.37 -4.92
C GLU A 271 -3.23 31.09 -4.78
N ASP A 272 -3.66 31.85 -5.78
CA ASP A 272 -4.97 32.53 -5.78
C ASP A 272 -6.12 31.52 -5.93
N GLU A 273 -5.93 30.50 -6.78
CA GLU A 273 -6.91 29.43 -6.99
C GLU A 273 -7.03 28.54 -5.75
N LYS A 274 -5.91 28.24 -5.08
CA LYS A 274 -5.89 27.51 -3.81
C LYS A 274 -6.72 28.23 -2.75
N LYS A 275 -6.50 29.54 -2.58
CA LYS A 275 -7.28 30.37 -1.64
C LYS A 275 -8.76 30.38 -1.98
N ALA A 276 -9.10 30.55 -3.25
CA ALA A 276 -10.49 30.53 -3.71
C ALA A 276 -11.16 29.17 -3.47
N LEU A 277 -10.44 28.07 -3.67
CA LEU A 277 -10.95 26.72 -3.42
C LEU A 277 -11.15 26.46 -1.93
N ILE A 278 -10.19 26.85 -1.07
CA ILE A 278 -10.34 26.77 0.39
C ILE A 278 -11.56 27.57 0.84
N ALA A 279 -11.71 28.83 0.39
CA ALA A 279 -12.85 29.67 0.75
C ALA A 279 -14.19 29.05 0.30
N LYS A 280 -14.24 28.39 -0.86
CA LYS A 280 -15.42 27.66 -1.32
C LYS A 280 -15.74 26.45 -0.43
N LEU A 281 -14.72 25.69 -0.02
CA LEU A 281 -14.90 24.53 0.86
C LEU A 281 -15.34 24.97 2.27
N GLU A 282 -14.75 26.03 2.81
CA GLU A 282 -15.15 26.64 4.08
C GLU A 282 -16.59 27.14 4.02
N GLN A 283 -16.99 27.82 2.94
CA GLN A 283 -18.38 28.25 2.75
C GLN A 283 -19.33 27.05 2.67
N GLN A 284 -18.95 25.96 2.00
CA GLN A 284 -19.75 24.74 1.95
C GLN A 284 -19.87 24.05 3.31
N GLU A 285 -18.81 24.02 4.12
CA GLU A 285 -18.88 23.54 5.49
C GLU A 285 -19.77 24.44 6.35
N LEU A 286 -19.67 25.76 6.18
CA LEU A 286 -20.51 26.73 6.88
C LEU A 286 -21.97 26.52 6.51
N ASP A 287 -22.31 26.50 5.21
CA ASP A 287 -23.67 26.27 4.72
C ASP A 287 -24.21 24.91 5.15
N SER A 288 -23.38 23.86 5.14
CA SER A 288 -23.78 22.53 5.63
C SER A 288 -24.00 22.53 7.15
N SER A 289 -23.16 23.23 7.91
CA SER A 289 -23.33 23.38 9.36
C SER A 289 -24.55 24.22 9.70
N LEU A 290 -24.84 25.24 8.89
CA LEU A 290 -25.97 26.15 9.04
C LEU A 290 -27.27 25.46 8.63
N LEU A 291 -27.24 24.58 7.61
CA LEU A 291 -28.34 23.66 7.30
C LEU A 291 -28.59 22.66 8.43
N ILE A 292 -27.54 22.07 9.02
CA ILE A 292 -27.69 21.15 10.17
C ILE A 292 -28.24 21.91 11.39
N ASN A 293 -27.74 23.12 11.64
CA ASN A 293 -28.19 23.95 12.75
C ASN A 293 -29.62 24.47 12.52
N MET A 294 -29.99 24.90 11.31
CA MET A 294 -31.36 25.27 10.97
C MET A 294 -32.32 24.08 11.10
N VAL A 295 -31.90 22.87 10.70
CA VAL A 295 -32.71 21.65 10.88
C VAL A 295 -32.85 21.28 12.37
N LEU A 296 -31.90 21.70 13.23
CA LEU A 296 -31.97 21.56 14.69
C LEU A 296 -32.57 22.77 15.42
N GLN A 297 -32.83 23.89 14.73
CA GLN A 297 -33.43 25.12 15.23
C GLN A 297 -34.93 25.24 14.90
N ASN A 298 -35.61 24.11 14.73
CA ASN A 298 -36.96 24.05 15.25
C ASN A 298 -36.81 23.74 16.74
N ASP A 299 -37.30 24.61 17.62
CA ASP A 299 -37.33 24.39 19.08
C ASP A 299 -37.71 22.93 19.38
N ILE A 300 -36.71 22.10 19.67
CA ILE A 300 -36.93 20.68 19.89
C ILE A 300 -37.68 20.59 21.21
N ASP A 301 -38.98 20.33 21.11
CA ASP A 301 -39.83 20.08 22.27
C ASP A 301 -39.19 18.98 23.11
N LEU A 302 -38.62 19.36 24.26
CA LEU A 302 -37.92 18.45 25.15
C LEU A 302 -38.88 17.41 25.74
N LEU A 303 -40.17 17.70 25.77
CA LEU A 303 -41.21 16.78 26.21
C LEU A 303 -41.65 15.82 25.09
N ASN A 304 -41.41 16.17 23.82
CA ASN A 304 -41.78 15.34 22.67
C ASN A 304 -40.70 15.31 21.57
N PRO A 305 -39.50 14.79 21.87
CA PRO A 305 -38.41 14.72 20.91
C PRO A 305 -38.73 13.76 19.75
N PRO A 306 -38.25 14.03 18.53
CA PRO A 306 -38.50 13.15 17.40
C PRO A 306 -37.85 11.76 17.59
N ALA A 307 -38.56 10.71 17.17
CA ALA A 307 -38.17 9.31 17.40
C ALA A 307 -36.76 8.95 16.86
N GLU A 308 -36.32 9.59 15.77
CA GLU A 308 -34.99 9.39 15.22
C GLU A 308 -33.87 9.86 16.16
N LEU A 309 -34.11 10.97 16.87
CA LEU A 309 -33.16 11.55 17.82
C LEU A 309 -33.08 10.68 19.09
N GLU A 310 -34.22 10.17 19.56
CA GLU A 310 -34.25 9.24 20.70
C GLU A 310 -33.55 7.91 20.41
N LYS A 311 -33.66 7.40 19.18
CA LYS A 311 -33.02 6.14 18.77
C LYS A 311 -31.48 6.23 18.77
N ARG A 312 -30.92 7.42 18.53
CA ARG A 312 -29.46 7.68 18.57
C ARG A 312 -28.92 7.85 19.98
N LYS A 313 -29.77 8.28 20.94
CA LYS A 313 -29.37 8.46 22.33
C LYS A 313 -29.05 7.12 23.01
N HIS A 314 -28.10 7.16 23.95
CA HIS A 314 -27.79 6.02 24.81
C HIS A 314 -29.03 5.62 25.63
N LYS A 315 -29.22 4.32 25.90
CA LYS A 315 -30.41 3.77 26.59
C LYS A 315 -30.76 4.47 27.93
N LEU A 316 -29.75 4.97 28.66
CA LEU A 316 -29.92 5.70 29.93
C LEU A 316 -30.18 7.20 29.77
N LYS A 317 -29.95 7.76 28.56
CA LYS A 317 -30.06 9.20 28.24
C LYS A 317 -31.26 9.53 27.36
N ARG A 318 -32.17 8.57 27.13
CA ARG A 318 -33.46 8.81 26.49
C ARG A 318 -34.40 9.58 27.42
N LEU A 319 -35.46 10.18 26.88
CA LEU A 319 -36.47 10.84 27.72
C LEU A 319 -37.07 9.86 28.72
N VAL A 320 -37.41 8.66 28.24
CA VAL A 320 -37.77 7.51 29.07
C VAL A 320 -36.74 6.40 28.86
N GLN A 321 -36.13 5.94 29.94
CA GLN A 321 -35.13 4.88 29.88
C GLN A 321 -35.78 3.56 29.45
N SER A 322 -35.26 2.95 28.39
CA SER A 322 -35.76 1.69 27.85
C SER A 322 -34.62 0.77 27.42
N PRO A 323 -34.76 -0.55 27.57
CA PRO A 323 -33.71 -1.48 27.17
C PRO A 323 -33.50 -1.49 25.64
N ASN A 324 -32.29 -1.84 25.20
CA ASN A 324 -31.96 -2.07 23.78
C ASN A 324 -32.07 -3.55 23.38
N SER A 325 -32.39 -4.41 24.34
CA SER A 325 -32.53 -5.85 24.18
C SER A 325 -33.99 -6.22 23.99
N PHE A 326 -34.22 -7.27 23.20
CA PHE A 326 -35.54 -7.86 22.95
C PHE A 326 -35.45 -9.39 23.04
N PHE A 327 -36.61 -10.02 23.18
CA PHE A 327 -36.78 -11.46 22.99
C PHE A 327 -37.13 -11.76 21.54
N MET A 328 -36.66 -12.89 21.02
CA MET A 328 -36.95 -13.33 19.66
C MET A 328 -37.29 -14.81 19.61
N ASP A 329 -38.19 -15.17 18.73
CA ASP A 329 -38.52 -16.56 18.42
C ASP A 329 -37.60 -17.04 17.31
N VAL A 330 -36.72 -18.00 17.61
CA VAL A 330 -35.76 -18.58 16.67
C VAL A 330 -36.26 -19.94 16.21
N LYS A 331 -36.38 -20.11 14.89
CA LYS A 331 -36.76 -21.37 14.24
C LYS A 331 -35.51 -22.17 13.90
N CYS A 332 -35.42 -23.38 14.43
CA CYS A 332 -34.35 -24.33 14.13
C CYS A 332 -34.45 -24.84 12.68
N GLN A 333 -33.31 -24.97 12.00
CA GLN A 333 -33.27 -25.53 10.64
C GLN A 333 -33.51 -27.05 10.60
N GLY A 334 -33.04 -27.79 11.61
CA GLY A 334 -33.10 -29.26 11.60
C GLY A 334 -34.48 -29.84 11.94
N CYS A 335 -35.20 -29.23 12.89
CA CYS A 335 -36.45 -29.78 13.41
C CYS A 335 -37.64 -28.82 13.36
N PHE A 336 -37.45 -27.62 12.80
CA PHE A 336 -38.45 -26.54 12.69
C PHE A 336 -39.12 -26.09 14.00
N ASN A 337 -38.64 -26.57 15.15
CA ASN A 337 -39.10 -26.14 16.44
C ASN A 337 -38.70 -24.67 16.69
N ILE A 338 -39.59 -23.93 17.35
CA ILE A 338 -39.41 -22.51 17.65
C ILE A 338 -39.04 -22.37 19.12
N THR A 339 -37.94 -21.69 19.40
CA THR A 339 -37.45 -21.44 20.77
C THR A 339 -37.28 -19.95 20.99
N THR A 340 -37.79 -19.43 22.10
CA THR A 340 -37.59 -18.02 22.46
C THR A 340 -36.19 -17.81 23.03
N VAL A 341 -35.44 -16.90 22.42
CA VAL A 341 -34.04 -16.58 22.72
C VAL A 341 -33.91 -15.10 23.05
N PHE A 342 -33.06 -14.76 24.01
CA PHE A 342 -32.75 -13.36 24.34
C PHE A 342 -31.66 -12.80 23.41
N SER A 343 -31.84 -11.56 22.94
CA SER A 343 -30.92 -10.90 21.97
C SER A 343 -29.46 -10.76 22.40
N HIS A 344 -29.19 -10.71 23.71
CA HIS A 344 -27.84 -10.63 24.27
C HIS A 344 -27.58 -11.81 25.22
N SER A 345 -27.94 -13.03 24.79
CA SER A 345 -27.71 -14.24 25.58
C SER A 345 -26.24 -14.38 25.98
N GLN A 346 -25.99 -14.60 27.26
CA GLN A 346 -24.65 -14.86 27.82
C GLN A 346 -24.27 -16.34 27.73
N THR A 347 -25.24 -17.22 27.53
CA THR A 347 -25.05 -18.67 27.42
C THR A 347 -25.36 -19.15 26.01
N VAL A 348 -24.76 -20.28 25.64
CA VAL A 348 -25.08 -21.00 24.40
C VAL A 348 -26.50 -21.55 24.53
N VAL A 349 -27.37 -21.23 23.57
CA VAL A 349 -28.76 -21.71 23.57
C VAL A 349 -28.90 -22.85 22.57
N VAL A 350 -29.42 -23.98 23.04
CA VAL A 350 -29.65 -25.19 22.24
C VAL A 350 -31.13 -25.41 21.98
N CYS A 351 -31.47 -26.02 20.85
CA CYS A 351 -32.83 -26.40 20.53
C CYS A 351 -33.29 -27.56 21.43
N GLY A 352 -34.47 -27.44 22.04
CA GLY A 352 -35.00 -28.47 22.93
C GLY A 352 -35.32 -29.82 22.26
N ASN A 353 -35.49 -29.87 20.93
CA ASN A 353 -35.90 -31.09 20.22
C ASN A 353 -34.73 -31.83 19.56
N CYS A 354 -33.83 -31.13 18.88
CA CYS A 354 -32.70 -31.75 18.15
C CYS A 354 -31.33 -31.46 18.78
N GLN A 355 -31.28 -30.75 19.91
CA GLN A 355 -30.06 -30.36 20.64
C GLN A 355 -29.05 -29.54 19.81
N SER A 356 -29.42 -29.09 18.61
CA SER A 356 -28.58 -28.22 17.79
C SER A 356 -28.41 -26.85 18.45
N VAL A 357 -27.21 -26.29 18.39
CA VAL A 357 -26.95 -24.92 18.86
C VAL A 357 -27.72 -23.91 18.00
N LEU A 358 -28.54 -23.06 18.63
CA LEU A 358 -29.31 -21.99 17.99
C LEU A 358 -28.57 -20.65 17.99
N CYS A 359 -27.85 -20.34 19.07
CA CYS A 359 -27.02 -19.15 19.15
C CYS A 359 -25.82 -19.31 20.11
N GLN A 360 -24.77 -18.55 19.84
CA GLN A 360 -23.57 -18.45 20.68
C GLN A 360 -23.44 -17.04 21.28
N PRO A 361 -22.96 -16.92 22.53
CA PRO A 361 -22.75 -15.63 23.17
C PRO A 361 -21.60 -14.86 22.50
N THR A 362 -21.71 -13.54 22.46
CA THR A 362 -20.65 -12.63 22.01
C THR A 362 -20.50 -11.48 22.99
N GLY A 363 -19.56 -10.55 22.77
CA GLY A 363 -19.46 -9.31 23.55
C GLY A 363 -20.65 -8.34 23.38
N GLY A 364 -21.60 -8.64 22.48
CA GLY A 364 -22.78 -7.81 22.20
C GLY A 364 -24.02 -8.67 21.95
N ARG A 365 -24.61 -8.55 20.76
CA ARG A 365 -25.75 -9.40 20.37
C ARG A 365 -25.31 -10.83 20.11
N ALA A 366 -26.08 -11.80 20.57
CA ALA A 366 -25.80 -13.22 20.35
C ALA A 366 -25.74 -13.53 18.85
N ARG A 367 -24.80 -14.39 18.45
CA ARG A 367 -24.63 -14.83 17.05
C ARG A 367 -25.53 -16.04 16.82
N LEU A 368 -26.49 -15.93 15.91
CA LEU A 368 -27.33 -17.06 15.51
C LEU A 368 -26.53 -18.03 14.63
N THR A 369 -26.84 -19.32 14.74
CA THR A 369 -26.29 -20.36 13.86
C THR A 369 -26.80 -20.16 12.42
N GLU A 370 -25.95 -20.45 11.44
CA GLU A 370 -26.30 -20.35 10.02
C GLU A 370 -27.55 -21.20 9.71
N GLY A 371 -28.47 -20.64 8.93
CA GLY A 371 -29.75 -21.29 8.56
C GLY A 371 -30.87 -21.18 9.59
N CYS A 372 -30.62 -20.67 10.80
CA CYS A 372 -31.69 -20.33 11.74
C CYS A 372 -32.35 -18.99 11.36
N SER A 373 -33.69 -18.96 11.32
CA SER A 373 -34.46 -17.74 11.10
C SER A 373 -35.05 -17.25 12.41
N PHE A 374 -35.24 -15.93 12.57
CA PHE A 374 -35.80 -15.38 13.80
C PHE A 374 -36.86 -14.31 13.52
N ARG A 375 -37.81 -14.18 14.46
CA ARG A 375 -38.80 -13.10 14.53
C ARG A 375 -38.68 -12.41 15.88
N ARG A 376 -38.66 -11.07 15.91
CA ARG A 376 -38.74 -10.33 17.19
C ARG A 376 -40.11 -10.53 17.82
N LYS A 377 -40.15 -10.86 19.10
CA LYS A 377 -41.39 -10.91 19.85
C LYS A 377 -41.85 -9.48 20.13
N GLY A 378 -43.14 -9.21 19.99
CA GLY A 378 -43.71 -7.95 20.45
C GLY A 378 -43.61 -7.86 21.97
N ASP A 379 -43.46 -6.64 22.48
CA ASP A 379 -43.43 -6.35 23.91
C ASP A 379 -44.83 -6.48 24.56
#